data_AF-A0AAQ1GPL2-F1
#
_entry.id   AF-A0AAQ1GPL2-F1
#
_cell.length_a   1.000
_cell.length_b   1.000
_cell.length_c   1.000
_cell.angle_alpha   90.00
_cell.angle_beta   90.00
_cell.angle_gamma   90.00
#
_symmetry.space_group_name_H-M   'P 1'
#
loop_
_entity.id
_entity.type
_entity.pdbx_description
1 polymer ?
#
loop_
_entity_poly.entity_id
_entity_poly.type
_entity_poly.pdbx_seq_one_letter_code
_entity_poly.pdbx_strand_id
1 'polypeptide(L)'
;MVGVLSYSGHIGRYVPYTIASGLVAPVRGHRNELRFSSRDIVVLRTAIKLRTSEIPRRRILRALANVKKGLSDETPLSGLHISAVGDTIAVRSGETQWDANSGQLLLDFGDSVTKNAVTSLEASPARIEQRARMAADWYAKAERLQERDPAAAEHAYRQVIELSPMPHYHAYNNLGAMLSRSDDRCSDALMR
;
A
#
# COMPACT_ATOMS: atom_id res chain seq x y z
N MET A 1 -7.49 22.29 20.30
CA MET A 1 -6.37 22.04 21.26
C MET A 1 -5.15 22.79 20.75
N VAL A 2 -4.65 23.79 21.50
CA VAL A 2 -3.51 24.63 21.08
C VAL A 2 -2.22 23.89 21.43
N GLY A 3 -1.47 23.47 20.42
CA GLY A 3 -0.19 22.79 20.61
C GLY A 3 0.95 23.80 20.79
N VAL A 4 1.56 23.83 21.97
CA VAL A 4 2.80 24.58 22.21
C VAL A 4 3.97 23.66 21.86
N LEU A 5 4.65 23.90 20.74
CA LEU A 5 5.87 23.18 20.40
C LEU A 5 7.05 23.77 21.19
N SER A 6 7.57 22.99 22.14
CA SER A 6 8.81 23.33 22.85
C SER A 6 10.02 23.07 21.94
N TYR A 7 10.89 24.07 21.86
CA TYR A 7 11.97 24.20 20.86
C TYR A 7 13.17 23.30 21.18
N SER A 8 13.57 22.41 20.25
CA SER A 8 14.88 21.75 20.28
C SER A 8 15.71 22.13 19.05
N GLY A 9 17.03 22.27 19.25
CA GLY A 9 17.98 23.11 18.49
C GLY A 9 18.17 22.87 16.99
N HIS A 10 17.54 21.87 16.37
CA HIS A 10 17.62 21.64 14.91
C HIS A 10 16.46 22.25 14.10
N ILE A 11 15.45 22.82 14.77
CA ILE A 11 14.19 23.34 14.18
C ILE A 11 14.23 24.87 13.94
N GLY A 12 15.20 25.58 14.51
CA GLY A 12 15.18 27.06 14.65
C GLY A 12 15.18 27.89 13.36
N ARG A 13 15.64 27.36 12.22
CA ARG A 13 15.64 28.08 10.93
C ARG A 13 14.47 27.75 10.00
N TYR A 14 13.67 26.71 10.30
CA TYR A 14 12.64 26.25 9.37
C TYR A 14 11.26 26.86 9.65
N VAL A 15 10.93 27.10 10.92
CA VAL A 15 9.68 27.77 11.33
C VAL A 15 9.59 29.20 10.77
N PRO A 16 10.65 30.05 10.83
CA PRO A 16 10.61 31.36 10.21
C PRO A 16 10.37 31.29 8.69
N TYR A 17 10.86 30.23 8.04
CA TYR A 17 10.76 30.06 6.60
C TYR A 17 9.39 29.56 6.13
N THR A 18 8.76 28.64 6.86
CA THR A 18 7.38 28.21 6.58
C THR A 18 6.37 29.32 6.86
N ILE A 19 6.68 30.21 7.83
CA ILE A 19 5.94 31.45 8.06
C ILE A 19 6.16 32.45 6.91
N ALA A 20 7.42 32.69 6.51
CA ALA A 20 7.75 33.63 5.43
C ALA A 20 7.19 33.21 4.06
N SER A 21 6.99 31.91 3.84
CA SER A 21 6.39 31.38 2.60
C SER A 21 4.85 31.35 2.64
N GLY A 22 4.21 31.85 3.71
CA GLY A 22 2.75 31.85 3.86
C GLY A 22 2.14 30.46 4.08
N LEU A 23 2.98 29.43 4.21
CA LEU A 23 2.56 28.05 4.39
C LEU A 23 1.91 27.85 5.77
N VAL A 24 2.32 28.63 6.76
CA VAL A 24 1.81 28.61 8.13
C VAL A 24 1.65 30.05 8.61
N ALA A 25 0.49 30.38 9.18
CA ALA A 25 0.19 31.73 9.67
C ALA A 25 -0.16 31.65 11.17
N PRO A 26 0.84 31.73 12.06
CA PRO A 26 0.59 31.64 13.48
C PRO A 26 -0.13 32.89 13.99
N VAL A 27 -1.06 32.70 14.91
CA VAL A 27 -1.65 33.81 15.69
C VAL A 27 -0.71 34.16 16.83
N ARG A 28 -0.40 35.44 17.02
CA ARG A 28 0.42 35.89 18.14
C ARG A 28 -0.45 36.03 19.40
N GLY A 29 -0.07 35.33 20.46
CA GLY A 29 -0.73 35.45 21.77
C GLY A 29 -0.26 36.68 22.57
N HIS A 30 -0.83 36.85 23.76
CA HIS A 30 -0.62 38.02 24.63
C HIS A 30 0.85 38.29 25.02
N ARG A 31 1.71 37.26 24.99
CA ARG A 31 3.16 37.36 25.31
C ARG A 31 4.06 37.16 24.09
N ASN A 32 3.58 37.48 22.88
CA ASN A 32 4.27 37.23 21.62
C ASN A 32 4.58 35.73 21.36
N GLU A 33 3.80 34.84 21.98
CA GLU A 33 3.85 33.40 21.73
C GLU A 33 3.23 33.08 20.35
N LEU A 34 3.87 32.20 19.57
CA LEU A 34 3.34 31.74 18.30
C LEU A 34 2.36 30.60 18.54
N ARG A 35 1.07 30.85 18.26
CA ARG A 35 0.01 29.83 18.32
C ARG A 35 -0.25 29.27 16.94
N PHE A 36 -0.12 27.97 16.81
CA PHE A 36 -0.34 27.24 15.56
C PHE A 36 -1.65 26.47 15.62
N SER A 37 -2.35 26.39 14.49
CA SER A 37 -3.49 25.48 14.34
C SER A 37 -3.00 24.03 14.25
N SER A 38 -3.91 23.07 14.45
CA SER A 38 -3.65 21.64 14.21
C SER A 38 -3.10 21.38 12.80
N ARG A 39 -3.64 22.09 11.80
CA ARG A 39 -3.21 22.03 10.40
C ARG A 39 -1.77 22.51 10.21
N ASP A 40 -1.41 23.61 10.87
CA ASP A 40 -0.06 24.16 10.81
C ASP A 40 0.96 23.18 11.41
N ILE A 41 0.60 22.46 12.49
CA ILE A 41 1.47 21.46 13.12
C ILE A 41 1.73 20.28 12.16
N VAL A 42 0.72 19.79 11.44
CA VAL A 42 0.89 18.72 10.43
C VAL A 42 1.82 19.16 9.31
N VAL A 43 1.61 20.38 8.80
CA VAL A 43 2.44 20.95 7.74
C VAL A 43 3.88 21.08 8.20
N LEU A 44 4.12 21.56 9.42
CA LEU A 44 5.47 21.67 10.00
C LEU A 44 6.14 20.31 10.20
N ARG A 45 5.44 19.33 10.79
CA ARG A 45 6.00 17.98 11.00
C ARG A 45 6.34 17.29 9.68
N THR A 46 5.48 17.46 8.68
CA THR A 46 5.69 16.93 7.34
C THR A 46 6.85 17.61 6.63
N ALA A 47 6.95 18.94 6.72
CA ALA A 47 8.07 19.69 6.16
C ALA A 47 9.42 19.23 6.73
N ILE A 48 9.48 18.96 8.03
CA ILE A 48 10.67 18.42 8.69
C ILE A 48 11.00 17.02 8.17
N LYS A 49 10.02 16.13 8.04
CA LYS A 49 10.21 14.76 7.52
C LYS A 49 10.69 14.74 6.07
N LEU A 50 10.17 15.63 5.22
CA LEU A 50 10.54 15.70 3.80
C LEU A 50 11.92 16.34 3.56
N ARG A 51 12.51 16.97 4.59
CA ARG A 51 13.83 17.61 4.47
C ARG A 51 14.96 16.60 4.30
N THR A 52 14.82 15.41 4.88
CA THR A 52 15.83 14.35 4.74
C THR A 52 15.76 13.62 3.39
N SER A 53 14.80 13.98 2.54
CA SER A 53 14.63 13.44 1.20
C SER A 53 15.41 14.28 0.18
N GLU A 54 15.82 13.68 -0.93
CA GLU A 54 16.53 14.38 -2.04
C GLU A 54 15.60 15.30 -2.88
N ILE A 55 14.42 15.65 -2.35
CA ILE A 55 13.41 16.41 -3.07
C ILE A 55 13.74 17.91 -3.03
N PRO A 56 13.76 18.60 -4.19
CA PRO A 56 13.98 20.04 -4.22
C PRO A 56 12.98 20.82 -3.38
N ARG A 57 13.48 21.75 -2.57
CA ARG A 57 12.70 22.56 -1.61
C ARG A 57 11.46 23.24 -2.21
N ARG A 58 11.53 23.72 -3.45
CA ARG A 58 10.38 24.35 -4.15
C ARG A 58 9.23 23.36 -4.36
N ARG A 59 9.53 22.09 -4.66
CA ARG A 59 8.53 21.02 -4.81
C ARG A 59 7.91 20.66 -3.46
N ILE A 60 8.71 20.65 -2.39
CA ILE A 60 8.20 20.42 -1.02
C ILE A 60 7.17 21.49 -0.64
N LEU A 61 7.46 22.77 -0.90
CA LEU A 61 6.52 23.85 -0.55
C LEU A 61 5.24 23.81 -1.37
N ARG A 62 5.35 23.53 -2.66
CA ARG A 62 4.18 23.41 -3.55
C ARG A 62 3.27 22.26 -3.10
N ALA A 63 3.86 21.09 -2.83
CA ALA A 63 3.16 19.94 -2.28
C ALA A 63 2.45 20.28 -0.96
N LEU A 64 3.17 20.88 -0.02
CA LEU A 64 2.58 21.24 1.27
C LEU A 64 1.46 22.29 1.14
N ALA A 65 1.57 23.24 0.21
CA ALA A 65 0.51 24.22 -0.05
C ALA A 65 -0.74 23.57 -0.66
N ASN A 66 -0.56 22.62 -1.58
CA ASN A 66 -1.64 21.84 -2.18
C ASN A 66 -2.35 20.97 -1.14
N VAL A 67 -1.58 20.25 -0.32
CA VAL A 67 -2.12 19.45 0.78
C VAL A 67 -2.85 20.34 1.78
N LYS A 68 -2.26 21.49 2.13
CA LYS A 68 -2.91 22.47 3.00
C LYS A 68 -4.28 22.81 2.45
N LYS A 69 -4.42 23.23 1.18
CA LYS A 69 -5.72 23.59 0.58
C LYS A 69 -6.81 22.53 0.71
N GLY A 70 -6.46 21.24 0.67
CA GLY A 70 -7.41 20.13 0.80
C GLY A 70 -7.80 19.76 2.25
N LEU A 71 -7.07 20.25 3.25
CA LEU A 71 -7.40 20.05 4.66
C LEU A 71 -8.47 21.07 5.11
N SER A 72 -9.62 20.59 5.59
CA SER A 72 -10.59 21.41 6.31
C SER A 72 -10.15 21.57 7.77
N ASP A 73 -10.59 22.65 8.44
CA ASP A 73 -10.20 22.93 9.83
C ASP A 73 -10.79 21.91 10.82
N GLU A 74 -11.83 21.17 10.41
CA GLU A 74 -12.51 20.13 11.19
C GLU A 74 -11.99 18.70 10.90
N THR A 75 -11.03 18.51 9.99
CA THR A 75 -10.61 17.16 9.59
C THR A 75 -9.71 16.51 10.65
N PRO A 76 -10.08 15.36 11.22
CA PRO A 76 -9.26 14.67 12.20
C PRO A 76 -7.95 14.19 11.58
N LEU A 77 -6.87 14.50 12.30
CA LEU A 77 -5.45 14.32 11.96
C LEU A 77 -5.02 12.85 11.79
N SER A 78 -5.91 11.89 12.03
CA SER A 78 -5.61 10.47 12.15
C SER A 78 -5.56 9.73 10.81
N GLY A 79 -6.09 10.30 9.72
CA GLY A 79 -6.20 9.61 8.44
C GLY A 79 -5.22 10.04 7.34
N LEU A 80 -4.47 11.14 7.53
CA LEU A 80 -3.62 11.71 6.47
C LEU A 80 -2.14 11.40 6.71
N HIS A 81 -1.58 10.52 5.88
CA HIS A 81 -0.16 10.19 5.89
C HIS A 81 0.55 10.85 4.71
N ILE A 82 1.63 11.59 4.98
CA ILE A 82 2.45 12.22 3.93
C ILE A 82 3.87 11.66 4.01
N SER A 83 4.38 11.18 2.89
CA SER A 83 5.70 10.55 2.77
C SER A 83 6.41 10.98 1.48
N ALA A 84 7.74 10.85 1.47
CA ALA A 84 8.53 10.96 0.25
C ALA A 84 8.66 9.56 -0.38
N VAL A 85 8.39 9.45 -1.68
CA VAL A 85 8.60 8.24 -2.47
C VAL A 85 9.45 8.61 -3.67
N GLY A 86 10.74 8.24 -3.63
CA GLY A 86 11.72 8.70 -4.62
C GLY A 86 11.84 10.23 -4.63
N ASP A 87 11.54 10.84 -5.78
CA ASP A 87 11.54 12.30 -5.98
C ASP A 87 10.16 12.95 -5.78
N THR A 88 9.14 12.16 -5.43
CA THR A 88 7.74 12.58 -5.30
C THR A 88 7.27 12.66 -3.85
N ILE A 89 6.19 13.40 -3.61
CA ILE A 89 5.60 13.56 -2.28
C ILE A 89 4.22 12.91 -2.32
N ALA A 90 4.12 11.72 -1.74
CA ALA A 90 2.89 10.95 -1.68
C ALA A 90 2.04 11.37 -0.47
N VAL A 91 0.74 11.47 -0.70
CA VAL A 91 -0.28 11.74 0.31
C VAL A 91 -1.25 10.59 0.30
N ARG A 92 -1.47 9.96 1.45
CA ARG A 92 -2.39 8.85 1.63
C ARG A 92 -3.49 9.25 2.59
N SER A 93 -4.72 9.02 2.18
CA SER A 93 -5.92 9.16 2.99
C SER A 93 -6.77 7.91 2.85
N GLY A 94 -6.85 7.12 3.94
CA GLY A 94 -7.45 5.79 3.89
C GLY A 94 -6.73 4.89 2.87
N GLU A 95 -7.47 4.34 1.91
CA GLU A 95 -6.98 3.47 0.84
C GLU A 95 -6.48 4.25 -0.40
N THR A 96 -6.76 5.56 -0.48
CA THR A 96 -6.38 6.37 -1.63
C THR A 96 -5.02 7.03 -1.39
N GLN A 97 -4.15 6.98 -2.40
CA GLN A 97 -2.87 7.68 -2.40
C GLN A 97 -2.70 8.52 -3.67
N TRP A 98 -2.13 9.71 -3.55
CA TRP A 98 -1.85 10.59 -4.69
C TRP A 98 -0.55 11.39 -4.50
N ASP A 99 0.04 11.89 -5.58
CA ASP A 99 1.16 12.84 -5.51
C ASP A 99 0.63 14.25 -5.18
N ALA A 100 1.16 14.86 -4.14
CA ALA A 100 0.80 16.19 -3.68
C ALA A 100 1.06 17.29 -4.71
N ASN A 101 2.02 17.11 -5.63
CA ASN A 101 2.36 18.14 -6.61
C ASN A 101 1.47 18.08 -7.85
N SER A 102 1.27 16.88 -8.40
CA SER A 102 0.51 16.66 -9.63
C SER A 102 -0.97 16.40 -9.39
N GLY A 103 -1.35 15.91 -8.21
CA GLY A 103 -2.69 15.41 -7.91
C GLY A 103 -2.99 14.04 -8.52
N GLN A 104 -2.01 13.40 -9.16
CA GLN A 104 -2.21 12.09 -9.79
C GLN A 104 -2.34 10.99 -8.74
N LEU A 105 -3.26 10.06 -8.96
CA LEU A 105 -3.42 8.86 -8.14
C LEU A 105 -2.15 8.01 -8.24
N LEU A 106 -1.65 7.57 -7.10
CA LEU A 106 -0.51 6.66 -7.01
C LEU A 106 -1.03 5.26 -6.66
N LEU A 107 -0.67 4.30 -7.50
CA LEU A 107 -0.88 2.88 -7.23
C LEU A 107 0.21 2.39 -6.30
N ASP A 108 -0.18 1.79 -5.17
CA ASP A 108 0.76 1.11 -4.28
C ASP A 108 1.06 -0.27 -4.85
N PHE A 109 2.09 -0.35 -5.70
CA PHE A 109 2.63 -1.62 -6.20
C PHE A 109 3.64 -2.24 -5.22
N GLY A 110 3.79 -1.70 -4.02
CA GLY A 110 4.64 -2.30 -3.00
C GLY A 110 4.06 -3.65 -2.58
N ASP A 111 4.93 -4.65 -2.43
CA ASP A 111 4.57 -5.90 -1.78
C ASP A 111 3.89 -5.56 -0.45
N SER A 112 2.59 -5.78 -0.36
CA SER A 112 1.86 -5.70 0.91
C SER A 112 2.24 -6.89 1.79
N VAL A 113 3.52 -7.11 2.02
CA VAL A 113 3.96 -7.72 3.26
C VAL A 113 3.87 -6.60 4.28
N THR A 114 2.70 -6.53 4.89
CA THR A 114 2.45 -5.86 6.16
C THR A 114 3.73 -5.89 6.99
N LYS A 115 4.36 -4.74 7.26
CA LYS A 115 5.61 -4.64 8.04
C LYS A 115 5.51 -5.19 9.48
N ASN A 116 4.34 -5.73 9.85
CA ASN A 116 4.06 -6.39 11.13
C ASN A 116 3.51 -7.83 10.99
N ALA A 117 3.45 -8.42 9.78
CA ALA A 117 3.22 -9.85 9.66
C ALA A 117 4.56 -10.55 9.86
N VAL A 118 4.88 -10.92 11.09
CA VAL A 118 5.77 -12.05 11.32
C VAL A 118 5.04 -13.25 10.71
N THR A 119 5.25 -13.51 9.42
CA THR A 119 4.81 -14.75 8.78
C THR A 119 5.64 -15.86 9.41
N SER A 120 5.08 -16.42 10.48
CA SER A 120 5.61 -17.53 11.24
C SER A 120 5.95 -18.69 10.30
N LEU A 121 7.25 -18.94 10.10
CA LEU A 121 7.88 -20.17 9.57
C LEU A 121 7.02 -21.07 8.65
N GLU A 122 6.42 -20.54 7.58
CA GLU A 122 5.93 -21.38 6.47
C GLU A 122 7.10 -21.97 5.65
N ALA A 123 8.32 -21.45 5.83
CA ALA A 123 9.50 -21.74 5.01
C ALA A 123 10.53 -22.72 5.64
N SER A 124 10.12 -23.63 6.54
CA SER A 124 11.04 -24.71 6.96
C SER A 124 11.27 -25.69 5.81
N PRO A 125 12.52 -26.10 5.49
CA PRO A 125 12.80 -27.02 4.37
C PRO A 125 12.01 -28.33 4.47
N ALA A 126 11.82 -28.86 5.68
CA ALA A 126 11.00 -30.05 5.91
C ALA A 126 9.51 -29.86 5.54
N ARG A 127 8.95 -28.67 5.78
CA ARG A 127 7.57 -28.33 5.40
C ARG A 127 7.43 -28.12 3.89
N ILE A 128 8.43 -27.50 3.26
CA ILE A 128 8.50 -27.33 1.81
C ILE A 128 8.52 -28.70 1.12
N GLU A 129 9.36 -29.63 1.60
CA GLU A 129 9.42 -31.00 1.08
C GLU A 129 8.12 -31.76 1.30
N GLN A 130 7.50 -31.64 2.49
CA GLN A 130 6.22 -32.29 2.76
C GLN A 130 5.13 -31.79 1.80
N ARG A 131 5.02 -30.48 1.60
CA ARG A 131 4.10 -29.87 0.64
C ARG A 131 4.36 -30.32 -0.80
N ALA A 132 5.63 -30.41 -1.20
CA ALA A 132 5.99 -30.93 -2.52
C ALA A 132 5.53 -32.38 -2.72
N ARG A 133 5.68 -33.25 -1.70
CA ARG A 133 5.18 -34.63 -1.75
C ARG A 133 3.66 -34.68 -1.84
N MET A 134 2.97 -33.90 -1.03
CA MET A 134 1.50 -33.81 -1.09
C MET A 134 1.02 -33.32 -2.46
N ALA A 135 1.67 -32.31 -3.04
CA ALA A 135 1.35 -31.82 -4.38
C ALA A 135 1.54 -32.92 -5.45
N ALA A 136 2.60 -33.72 -5.35
CA ALA A 136 2.83 -34.86 -6.25
C ALA A 136 1.74 -35.94 -6.11
N ASP A 137 1.31 -36.25 -4.88
CA ASP A 137 0.23 -37.22 -4.64
C ASP A 137 -1.11 -36.73 -5.22
N TRP A 138 -1.43 -35.45 -5.04
CA TRP A 138 -2.61 -34.82 -5.64
C TRP A 138 -2.54 -34.80 -7.16
N TYR A 139 -1.37 -34.59 -7.74
CA TYR A 139 -1.18 -34.61 -9.20
C TYR A 139 -1.43 -36.01 -9.76
N ALA A 140 -0.84 -37.05 -9.15
CA ALA A 140 -1.08 -38.44 -9.54
C ALA A 140 -2.56 -38.84 -9.38
N LYS A 141 -3.25 -38.30 -8.36
CA LYS A 141 -4.70 -38.48 -8.21
C LYS A 141 -5.49 -37.80 -9.32
N ALA A 142 -5.12 -36.56 -9.69
CA ALA A 142 -5.78 -35.82 -10.76
C ALA A 142 -5.69 -36.55 -12.11
N GLU A 143 -4.51 -37.09 -12.45
CA GLU A 143 -4.32 -37.86 -13.70
C GLU A 143 -5.21 -39.09 -13.79
N ARG A 144 -5.38 -39.83 -12.68
CA ARG A 144 -6.26 -41.01 -12.64
C ARG A 144 -7.75 -40.66 -12.75
N LEU A 145 -8.13 -39.47 -12.29
CA LEU A 145 -9.51 -39.01 -12.28
C LEU A 145 -9.90 -38.32 -13.58
N GLN A 146 -8.94 -37.80 -14.35
CA GLN A 146 -9.20 -36.94 -15.52
C GLN A 146 -10.22 -37.52 -16.51
N GLU A 147 -10.17 -38.82 -16.77
CA GLU A 147 -11.10 -39.51 -17.69
C GLU A 147 -12.39 -39.99 -17.03
N ARG A 148 -12.35 -40.29 -15.72
CA ARG A 148 -13.46 -40.93 -14.99
C ARG A 148 -14.38 -39.93 -14.31
N ASP A 149 -13.80 -38.86 -13.80
CA ASP A 149 -14.47 -37.80 -13.07
C ASP A 149 -13.73 -36.47 -13.30
N PRO A 150 -14.06 -35.76 -14.40
CA PRO A 150 -13.43 -34.49 -14.74
C PRO A 150 -13.60 -33.42 -13.65
N ALA A 151 -14.71 -33.41 -12.90
CA ALA A 151 -14.92 -32.44 -11.83
C ALA A 151 -13.99 -32.71 -10.64
N ALA A 152 -13.83 -33.97 -10.24
CA ALA A 152 -12.88 -34.34 -9.19
C ALA A 152 -11.41 -34.14 -9.61
N ALA A 153 -11.10 -34.34 -10.89
CA ALA A 153 -9.77 -34.05 -11.44
C ALA A 153 -9.46 -32.55 -11.45
N GLU A 154 -10.43 -31.69 -11.81
CA GLU A 154 -10.28 -30.24 -11.73
C GLU A 154 -9.96 -29.79 -10.30
N HIS A 155 -10.72 -30.30 -9.33
CA HIS A 155 -10.46 -30.02 -7.92
C HIS A 155 -9.06 -30.49 -7.49
N ALA A 156 -8.66 -31.70 -7.89
CA ALA A 156 -7.33 -32.23 -7.59
C ALA A 156 -6.21 -31.37 -8.21
N TYR A 157 -6.35 -30.90 -9.45
CA TYR A 157 -5.37 -29.99 -10.06
C TYR A 157 -5.27 -28.63 -9.36
N ARG A 158 -6.39 -28.07 -8.86
CA ARG A 158 -6.34 -26.87 -8.01
C ARG A 158 -5.58 -27.12 -6.71
N GLN A 159 -5.78 -28.28 -6.07
CA GLN A 159 -5.02 -28.65 -4.87
C GLN A 159 -3.51 -28.76 -5.14
N VAL A 160 -3.10 -29.25 -6.32
CA VAL A 160 -1.67 -29.24 -6.70
C VAL A 160 -1.12 -27.82 -6.73
N ILE A 161 -1.84 -26.89 -7.34
CA ILE A 161 -1.41 -25.48 -7.47
C ILE A 161 -1.31 -24.81 -6.10
N GLU A 162 -2.24 -25.08 -5.19
CA GLU A 162 -2.23 -24.55 -3.83
C GLU A 162 -1.10 -25.10 -2.97
N LEU A 163 -0.77 -26.38 -3.14
CA LEU A 163 0.22 -27.07 -2.31
C LEU A 163 1.64 -26.95 -2.84
N SER A 164 1.82 -26.74 -4.15
CA SER A 164 3.16 -26.78 -4.74
C SER A 164 4.01 -25.58 -4.30
N PRO A 165 5.19 -25.82 -3.71
CA PRO A 165 6.08 -24.73 -3.29
C PRO A 165 6.72 -23.99 -4.46
N MET A 166 6.67 -24.55 -5.68
CA MET A 166 7.13 -23.93 -6.92
C MET A 166 6.02 -24.04 -7.98
N PRO A 167 6.04 -23.22 -9.04
CA PRO A 167 5.04 -23.33 -10.11
C PRO A 167 5.00 -24.73 -10.73
N HIS A 168 3.82 -25.39 -10.68
CA HIS A 168 3.63 -26.73 -11.20
C HIS A 168 3.06 -26.71 -12.63
N TYR A 169 3.94 -26.50 -13.63
CA TYR A 169 3.55 -26.24 -15.03
C TYR A 169 2.59 -27.28 -15.63
N HIS A 170 2.77 -28.56 -15.34
CA HIS A 170 1.89 -29.62 -15.84
C HIS A 170 0.46 -29.52 -15.28
N ALA A 171 0.31 -29.10 -14.02
CA ALA A 171 -1.01 -28.95 -13.40
C ALA A 171 -1.76 -27.76 -14.00
N TYR A 172 -1.05 -26.64 -14.24
CA TYR A 172 -1.61 -25.49 -14.94
C TYR A 172 -2.03 -25.82 -16.37
N ASN A 173 -1.19 -26.55 -17.13
CA ASN A 173 -1.50 -26.94 -18.50
C ASN A 173 -2.74 -27.85 -18.55
N ASN A 174 -2.74 -28.93 -17.76
CA ASN A 174 -3.84 -29.89 -17.76
C ASN A 174 -5.15 -29.25 -17.27
N LEU A 175 -5.09 -28.42 -16.22
CA LEU A 175 -6.26 -27.66 -15.74
C LEU A 175 -6.78 -26.71 -16.82
N GLY A 176 -5.91 -25.99 -17.52
CA GLY A 176 -6.29 -25.11 -18.62
C GLY A 176 -6.96 -25.87 -19.77
N ALA A 177 -6.42 -27.03 -20.14
CA ALA A 177 -7.00 -27.89 -21.17
C ALA A 177 -8.37 -28.48 -20.76
N MET A 178 -8.59 -28.73 -19.47
CA MET A 178 -9.89 -29.18 -18.96
C MET A 178 -10.92 -28.06 -18.97
N LEU A 179 -10.53 -26.85 -18.52
CA LEU A 179 -11.42 -25.69 -18.47
C LEU A 179 -11.80 -25.19 -19.86
N SER A 180 -10.90 -25.27 -20.84
CA SER A 180 -11.22 -24.88 -22.22
C SER A 180 -12.23 -25.81 -22.89
N ARG A 181 -12.31 -27.07 -22.47
CA ARG A 181 -13.30 -28.04 -22.96
C ARG A 181 -14.64 -27.96 -22.23
N SER A 182 -14.66 -27.42 -21.01
CA SER A 182 -15.90 -27.20 -20.25
C SER A 182 -16.59 -25.88 -20.59
N ASP A 183 -15.92 -24.98 -21.32
CA ASP A 183 -16.45 -23.68 -21.77
C ASP A 183 -17.47 -23.78 -22.92
N ASP A 184 -17.89 -25.00 -23.30
CA ASP A 184 -19.12 -25.24 -24.08
C ASP A 184 -20.40 -24.95 -23.25
N ARG A 185 -20.25 -24.39 -22.03
CA ARG A 185 -21.31 -23.75 -21.23
C ARG A 185 -21.67 -22.33 -21.69
N CYS A 186 -21.27 -21.94 -22.90
CA CYS A 186 -21.68 -20.71 -23.56
C CYS A 186 -23.22 -20.55 -23.66
N SER A 187 -23.99 -21.64 -23.51
CA SER A 187 -25.46 -21.63 -23.48
C SER A 187 -26.09 -21.00 -22.22
N ASP A 188 -25.40 -20.96 -21.08
CA ASP A 188 -25.92 -20.33 -19.84
C ASP A 188 -25.76 -18.80 -19.85
N ALA A 189 -24.93 -18.25 -20.75
CA ALA A 189 -24.66 -16.81 -20.84
C ALA A 189 -25.59 -16.05 -21.80
N LEU A 190 -26.47 -16.76 -22.52
CA LEU A 190 -27.41 -16.18 -23.49
C LEU A 190 -28.89 -16.25 -23.07
N MET A 191 -29.19 -16.72 -21.85
CA MET A 191 -30.53 -16.61 -21.26
C MET A 191 -30.51 -15.84 -19.93
N ARG A 192 -30.39 -14.51 -20.01
CA ARG A 192 -31.15 -13.61 -19.13
C ARG A 192 -31.22 -12.19 -19.66
#